data_AF-A0AAU2VL25-F1
#
_entry.id   AF-A0AAU2VL25-F1
#
_cell.length_a   1.000
_cell.length_b   1.000
_cell.length_c   1.000
_cell.angle_alpha   90.00
_cell.angle_beta   90.00
_cell.angle_gamma   90.00
#
_symmetry.space_group_name_H-M   'P 1'
#
loop_
_entity.id
_entity.type
_entity.pdbx_description
1 polymer ?
#
loop_
_entity_poly.entity_id
_entity_poly.type
_entity_poly.pdbx_seq_one_letter_code
_entity_poly.pdbx_strand_id
1 'polypeptide(L)'
;MPTTALTSALTPDELDAQAARLHDTDAWRQIVTGWDRTAPEPVRPVPAEPDADPSHAGRSLPSRSLPDSSLRDSSHPDSSHPDSSHPDSSHPSQADPAGWRDLLSVPVDQLIADTLRTLPAATPRERPLPGRLGAVLPDRLHSWRRIGQPEVRPSTHLAHARQILTEWGWQNTPYRLRNARGARCVCGAMLTAHRLGYGSAATVDRAGAWLITELRSQGWTGLIGPWNRYPGRTAADAVALIDATISRAARAGQ
;
A
#
# COMPACT_ATOMS: atom_id res chain seq x y z
N MET A 1 2.85 -27.90 -37.66
CA MET A 1 2.87 -28.41 -36.27
C MET A 1 4.00 -27.71 -35.52
N PRO A 2 3.77 -26.58 -34.84
CA PRO A 2 4.79 -26.01 -33.96
C PRO A 2 4.74 -26.69 -32.58
N THR A 3 5.90 -27.14 -32.13
CA THR A 3 6.15 -27.76 -30.83
C THR A 3 6.03 -26.71 -29.72
N THR A 4 5.04 -26.84 -28.86
CA THR A 4 4.91 -26.04 -27.63
C THR A 4 5.99 -26.47 -26.64
N ALA A 5 6.96 -25.61 -26.36
CA ALA A 5 7.92 -25.82 -25.27
C ALA A 5 7.19 -25.59 -23.93
N LEU A 6 7.12 -26.64 -23.11
CA LEU A 6 6.67 -26.56 -21.72
C LEU A 6 7.70 -25.76 -20.92
N THR A 7 7.32 -24.58 -20.43
CA THR A 7 8.05 -23.86 -19.39
C THR A 7 7.94 -24.68 -18.10
N SER A 8 8.97 -25.46 -17.77
CA SER A 8 9.04 -26.14 -16.47
C SER A 8 9.00 -25.11 -15.34
N ALA A 9 8.08 -25.32 -14.39
CA ALA A 9 8.03 -24.54 -13.17
C ALA A 9 9.32 -24.76 -12.37
N LEU A 10 10.06 -23.68 -12.09
CA LEU A 10 11.28 -23.72 -11.29
C LEU A 10 10.93 -24.07 -9.84
N THR A 11 11.75 -24.93 -9.23
CA THR A 11 11.70 -25.17 -7.79
C THR A 11 12.21 -23.94 -7.01
N PRO A 12 11.84 -23.77 -5.73
CA PRO A 12 12.30 -22.64 -4.93
C PRO A 12 13.83 -22.46 -4.91
N ASP A 13 14.58 -23.57 -4.79
CA ASP A 13 16.05 -23.53 -4.77
C ASP A 13 16.65 -23.11 -6.12
N GLU A 14 16.01 -23.50 -7.24
CA GLU A 14 16.43 -23.08 -8.57
C GLU A 14 16.13 -21.60 -8.82
N LEU A 15 15.02 -21.10 -8.28
CA LEU A 15 14.67 -19.68 -8.31
C LEU A 15 15.69 -18.86 -7.49
N ASP A 16 16.05 -19.32 -6.29
CA ASP A 16 17.06 -18.66 -5.45
C ASP A 16 18.43 -18.64 -6.13
N ALA A 17 18.82 -19.75 -6.76
CA ALA A 17 20.06 -19.82 -7.53
C ALA A 17 20.04 -18.90 -8.76
N GLN A 18 18.89 -18.72 -9.42
CA GLN A 18 18.72 -17.77 -10.52
C GLN A 18 18.77 -16.32 -10.04
N ALA A 19 18.13 -16.01 -8.91
CA ALA A 19 18.15 -14.69 -8.30
C ALA A 19 19.58 -14.30 -7.88
N ALA A 20 20.32 -15.21 -7.26
CA ALA A 20 21.72 -15.00 -6.90
C ALA A 20 22.59 -14.67 -8.12
N ARG A 21 22.43 -15.41 -9.23
CA ARG A 21 23.15 -15.11 -10.47
C ARG A 21 22.78 -13.75 -11.06
N LEU A 22 21.53 -13.33 -10.97
CA LEU A 22 21.09 -12.01 -11.43
C LEU A 22 21.75 -10.89 -10.62
N HIS A 23 21.85 -11.04 -9.30
CA HIS A 23 22.51 -10.07 -8.41
C HIS A 23 23.97 -9.79 -8.79
N ASP A 24 24.68 -10.79 -9.31
CA ASP A 24 26.09 -10.68 -9.71
C ASP A 24 26.29 -10.06 -11.11
N THR A 25 25.21 -9.74 -11.84
CA THR A 25 25.31 -9.19 -13.19
C THR A 25 25.43 -7.67 -13.24
N ASP A 26 26.06 -7.17 -14.32
CA ASP A 26 26.09 -5.73 -14.64
C ASP A 26 24.68 -5.15 -14.87
N ALA A 27 23.73 -5.98 -15.32
CA ALA A 27 22.33 -5.61 -15.45
C ALA A 27 21.71 -5.21 -14.10
N TRP A 28 22.00 -5.95 -13.03
CA TRP A 28 21.52 -5.59 -11.69
C TRP A 28 22.13 -4.27 -11.21
N ARG A 29 23.44 -4.05 -11.45
CA ARG A 29 24.08 -2.76 -11.14
C ARG A 29 23.47 -1.59 -11.93
N GLN A 30 23.12 -1.77 -13.20
CA GLN A 30 22.45 -0.76 -14.02
C GLN A 30 21.04 -0.44 -13.49
N ILE A 31 20.28 -1.45 -13.05
CA ILE A 31 18.95 -1.25 -12.46
C ILE A 31 19.04 -0.44 -11.16
N VAL A 32 19.97 -0.80 -10.27
CA VAL A 32 20.12 -0.12 -8.97
C VAL A 32 20.63 1.31 -9.13
N THR A 33 21.59 1.54 -10.04
CA THR A 33 22.11 2.90 -10.31
C THR A 33 21.13 3.78 -11.09
N GLY A 34 20.21 3.17 -11.86
CA GLY A 34 19.11 3.88 -12.53
C GLY A 34 17.93 4.24 -11.63
N TRP A 35 17.90 3.75 -10.38
CA TRP A 35 16.79 3.95 -9.45
C TRP A 35 16.55 5.43 -9.11
N ASP A 36 17.63 6.23 -8.99
CA ASP A 36 17.53 7.67 -8.73
C ASP A 36 16.86 8.45 -9.88
N ARG A 37 16.77 7.88 -11.09
CA ARG A 37 16.15 8.52 -12.26
C ARG A 37 14.66 8.21 -12.42
N THR A 38 14.15 7.18 -11.73
CA THR A 38 12.74 6.72 -11.86
C THR A 38 11.98 6.80 -10.54
N ALA A 39 12.66 7.02 -9.42
CA ALA A 39 12.00 7.31 -8.16
C ALA A 39 11.27 8.67 -8.26
N PRO A 40 9.95 8.74 -8.01
CA PRO A 40 9.26 10.02 -7.91
C PRO A 40 9.88 10.85 -6.78
N GLU A 41 10.16 12.12 -7.06
CA GLU A 41 10.79 13.02 -6.11
C GLU A 41 9.96 13.07 -4.81
N PRO A 42 10.57 12.87 -3.63
CA PRO A 42 9.85 12.93 -2.38
C PRO A 42 9.27 14.33 -2.19
N VAL A 43 7.94 14.44 -2.30
CA VAL A 43 7.19 15.68 -2.05
C VAL A 43 7.49 16.12 -0.62
N ARG A 44 8.27 17.19 -0.47
CA ARG A 44 8.48 17.83 0.83
C ARG A 44 7.12 18.36 1.32
N PRO A 45 6.71 18.07 2.56
CA PRO A 45 5.54 18.72 3.12
C PRO A 45 5.80 20.22 3.19
N VAL A 46 4.94 20.98 2.50
CA VAL A 46 4.88 22.44 2.60
C VAL A 46 4.63 22.79 4.07
N PRO A 47 5.48 23.63 4.71
CA PRO A 47 5.18 24.14 6.04
C PRO A 47 3.83 24.85 6.00
N ALA A 48 2.90 24.44 6.87
CA ALA A 48 1.65 25.16 7.05
C ALA A 48 1.97 26.62 7.40
N GLU A 49 1.57 27.55 6.53
CA GLU A 49 1.61 28.96 6.87
C GLU A 49 0.70 29.20 8.08
N PRO A 50 1.15 29.98 9.08
CA PRO A 50 0.32 30.33 10.22
C PRO A 50 -0.85 31.20 9.73
N ASP A 51 -2.06 30.78 10.10
CA ASP A 51 -3.32 31.46 9.81
C ASP A 51 -3.22 32.98 10.01
N ALA A 52 -3.45 33.71 8.92
CA ALA A 52 -3.60 35.15 8.93
C ALA A 52 -4.87 35.54 9.70
N ASP A 53 -4.67 36.34 10.74
CA ASP A 53 -5.66 37.03 11.56
C ASP A 53 -6.60 37.89 10.69
N PRO A 54 -7.94 37.70 10.71
CA PRO A 54 -8.86 38.51 9.94
C PRO A 54 -9.19 39.78 10.71
N SER A 55 -8.25 40.71 10.78
CA SER A 55 -8.49 42.07 11.27
C SER A 55 -7.54 43.05 10.61
N HIS A 56 -7.89 43.50 9.40
CA HIS A 56 -7.86 44.92 9.05
C HIS A 56 -8.47 45.13 7.65
N ALA A 57 -9.70 45.63 7.65
CA ALA A 57 -10.30 46.29 6.51
C ALA A 57 -9.56 47.61 6.23
N GLY A 58 -9.32 47.87 4.94
CA GLY A 58 -9.26 49.22 4.39
C GLY A 58 -7.88 49.78 4.10
N ARG A 59 -7.46 49.74 2.82
CA ARG A 59 -7.20 50.97 2.04
C ARG A 59 -6.83 50.66 0.59
N SER A 60 -7.39 51.48 -0.28
CA SER A 60 -7.38 51.43 -1.74
C SER A 60 -6.09 51.95 -2.40
N LEU A 61 -5.70 51.30 -3.52
CA LEU A 61 -5.08 51.80 -4.77
C LEU A 61 -3.65 52.40 -4.75
N PRO A 62 -2.95 52.55 -5.92
CA PRO A 62 -3.26 52.10 -7.30
C PRO A 62 -2.12 51.36 -8.04
N SER A 63 -2.48 50.80 -9.20
CA SER A 63 -1.62 50.30 -10.28
C SER A 63 -0.52 51.28 -10.71
N ARG A 64 0.69 50.78 -10.90
CA ARG A 64 1.79 51.50 -11.55
C ARG A 64 2.28 50.74 -12.78
N SER A 65 2.00 51.34 -13.93
CA SER A 65 2.49 51.01 -15.25
C SER A 65 4.02 51.08 -15.31
N LEU A 66 4.67 50.07 -15.90
CA LEU A 66 6.08 50.13 -16.30
C LEU A 66 6.17 50.48 -17.80
N PRO A 67 7.13 51.34 -18.20
CA PRO A 67 7.23 51.80 -19.57
C PRO A 67 8.10 50.90 -20.46
N ASP A 68 7.79 51.07 -21.75
CA ASP A 68 8.47 50.73 -22.98
C ASP A 68 10.01 50.76 -22.92
N SER A 69 10.63 49.72 -23.48
CA SER A 69 12.07 49.64 -23.73
C SER A 69 12.30 49.28 -25.19
N SER A 70 12.25 50.31 -26.02
CA SER A 70 12.69 50.31 -27.41
C SER A 70 14.23 50.38 -27.50
N LEU A 71 14.89 49.30 -27.93
CA LEU A 71 16.27 49.37 -28.45
C LEU A 71 16.49 48.39 -29.61
N ARG A 72 16.49 48.99 -30.82
CA ARG A 72 17.41 48.80 -31.95
C ARG A 72 17.66 47.41 -32.53
N ASP A 73 17.11 47.24 -33.74
CA ASP A 73 17.84 47.12 -35.01
C ASP A 73 19.16 46.33 -35.01
N SER A 74 19.13 45.16 -35.64
CA SER A 74 20.31 44.53 -36.23
C SER A 74 19.85 43.72 -37.44
N SER A 75 20.09 44.32 -38.61
CA SER A 75 19.90 43.72 -39.92
C SER A 75 20.94 42.61 -40.18
N HIS A 76 20.49 41.56 -40.88
CA HIS A 76 21.23 40.38 -41.35
C HIS A 76 22.53 40.69 -42.15
N PRO A 77 23.41 39.68 -42.32
CA PRO A 77 23.34 38.96 -43.59
C PRO A 77 23.39 37.43 -43.50
N ASP A 78 22.82 36.85 -44.55
CA ASP A 78 22.80 35.47 -45.02
C ASP A 78 24.22 34.95 -45.33
N SER A 79 24.48 33.65 -45.05
CA SER A 79 25.57 32.87 -45.66
C SER A 79 25.45 31.38 -45.29
N SER A 80 24.79 30.65 -46.19
CA SER A 80 25.32 29.47 -46.88
C SER A 80 25.87 28.29 -46.05
N HIS A 81 25.13 27.18 -46.12
CA HIS A 81 25.59 25.80 -46.00
C HIS A 81 26.95 25.55 -46.66
N PRO A 82 27.73 24.62 -46.08
CA PRO A 82 28.19 23.53 -46.91
C PRO A 82 27.81 22.15 -46.38
N ASP A 83 27.66 21.33 -47.40
CA ASP A 83 27.46 19.91 -47.58
C ASP A 83 27.89 18.93 -46.48
N SER A 84 27.09 17.87 -46.42
CA SER A 84 27.23 16.71 -45.58
C SER A 84 28.26 15.75 -46.16
N SER A 85 29.14 15.22 -45.30
CA SER A 85 29.83 13.95 -45.54
C SER A 85 30.24 13.36 -44.18
N HIS A 86 29.24 12.90 -43.41
CA HIS A 86 29.48 12.00 -42.28
C HIS A 86 29.32 10.56 -42.77
N PRO A 87 30.32 9.68 -42.58
CA PRO A 87 30.19 8.29 -42.94
C PRO A 87 29.25 7.59 -41.95
N ASP A 88 28.38 6.79 -42.55
CA ASP A 88 27.45 5.83 -41.97
C ASP A 88 28.11 5.04 -40.82
N SER A 89 27.85 5.48 -39.58
CA SER A 89 28.11 4.69 -38.39
C SER A 89 26.80 4.02 -38.04
N SER A 90 26.67 2.77 -38.48
CA SER A 90 25.56 1.87 -38.18
C SER A 90 25.36 1.78 -36.68
N HIS A 91 24.43 2.59 -36.15
CA HIS A 91 23.93 2.46 -34.79
C HIS A 91 23.13 1.14 -34.73
N PRO A 92 23.46 0.17 -33.86
CA PRO A 92 22.57 -0.95 -33.65
C PRO A 92 21.24 -0.41 -33.15
N SER A 93 20.16 -0.83 -33.82
CA SER A 93 18.80 -0.41 -33.56
C SER A 93 18.52 -0.38 -32.07
N GLN A 94 18.12 0.80 -31.58
CA GLN A 94 17.43 0.93 -30.30
C GLN A 94 16.26 -0.04 -30.34
N ALA A 95 16.37 -1.15 -29.61
CA ALA A 95 15.25 -2.02 -29.35
C ALA A 95 14.15 -1.17 -28.73
N ASP A 96 12.99 -1.14 -29.38
CA ASP A 96 11.82 -0.43 -28.92
C ASP A 96 11.55 -0.82 -27.45
N PRO A 97 11.57 0.13 -26.49
CA PRO A 97 11.41 -0.17 -25.07
C PRO A 97 10.04 -0.78 -24.73
N ALA A 98 9.11 -0.87 -25.69
CA ALA A 98 7.86 -1.60 -25.58
C ALA A 98 7.92 -3.07 -26.04
N GLY A 99 8.91 -3.47 -26.84
CA GLY A 99 8.92 -4.79 -27.51
C GLY A 99 9.04 -5.99 -26.57
N TRP A 100 9.53 -5.81 -25.35
CA TRP A 100 9.54 -6.87 -24.34
C TRP A 100 8.14 -7.23 -23.85
N ARG A 101 7.15 -6.34 -23.97
CA ARG A 101 5.76 -6.61 -23.57
C ARG A 101 5.11 -7.67 -24.47
N ASP A 102 5.51 -7.73 -25.74
CA ASP A 102 5.02 -8.70 -26.72
C ASP A 102 5.57 -10.13 -26.47
N LEU A 103 6.60 -10.25 -25.63
CA LEU A 103 7.15 -11.54 -25.21
C LEU A 103 6.32 -12.22 -24.10
N LEU A 104 5.35 -11.51 -23.52
CA LEU A 104 4.50 -12.02 -22.46
C LEU A 104 3.23 -12.64 -23.04
N SER A 105 2.89 -13.85 -22.58
CA SER A 105 1.66 -14.54 -23.01
C SER A 105 0.36 -13.88 -22.48
N VAL A 106 0.49 -12.92 -21.57
CA VAL A 106 -0.62 -12.20 -20.92
C VAL A 106 -0.23 -10.71 -20.83
N PRO A 107 -1.17 -9.76 -21.06
CA PRO A 107 -0.87 -8.33 -20.94
C PRO A 107 -0.28 -7.98 -19.58
N VAL A 108 0.70 -7.06 -19.56
CA VAL A 108 1.36 -6.58 -18.33
C VAL A 108 0.34 -6.10 -17.29
N ASP A 109 -0.69 -5.36 -17.71
CA ASP A 109 -1.72 -4.86 -16.79
C ASP A 109 -2.52 -5.99 -16.15
N GLN A 110 -2.74 -7.09 -16.88
CA GLN A 110 -3.44 -8.27 -16.37
C GLN A 110 -2.54 -9.08 -15.42
N LEU A 111 -1.24 -9.21 -15.72
CA LEU A 111 -0.26 -9.78 -14.80
C LEU A 111 -0.14 -8.95 -13.52
N ILE A 112 -0.11 -7.61 -13.62
CA ILE A 112 -0.11 -6.71 -12.48
C ILE A 112 -1.41 -6.89 -11.68
N ALA A 113 -2.56 -6.90 -12.34
CA ALA A 113 -3.85 -7.07 -11.66
C ALA A 113 -3.96 -8.43 -10.95
N ASP A 114 -3.49 -9.52 -11.58
CA ASP A 114 -3.50 -10.85 -11.00
C ASP A 114 -2.49 -10.95 -9.84
N THR A 115 -1.29 -10.38 -10.00
CA THR A 115 -0.29 -10.32 -8.94
C THR A 115 -0.78 -9.47 -7.76
N LEU A 116 -1.39 -8.30 -8.00
CA LEU A 116 -1.98 -7.48 -6.95
C LEU A 116 -3.16 -8.17 -6.26
N ARG A 117 -3.87 -9.07 -6.95
CA ARG A 117 -4.97 -9.86 -6.38
C ARG A 117 -4.47 -11.05 -5.55
N THR A 118 -3.31 -11.62 -5.89
CA THR A 118 -2.70 -12.74 -5.16
C THR A 118 -1.76 -12.30 -4.06
N LEU A 119 -1.26 -11.06 -4.10
CA LEU A 119 -0.45 -10.49 -3.04
C LEU A 119 -1.28 -10.47 -1.73
N PRO A 120 -0.74 -11.02 -0.63
CA PRO A 120 -1.38 -10.87 0.66
C PRO A 120 -1.54 -9.38 0.95
N ALA A 121 -2.66 -8.99 1.54
CA ALA A 121 -2.89 -7.61 1.93
C ALA A 121 -1.66 -7.11 2.70
N ALA A 122 -1.09 -5.99 2.23
CA ALA A 122 0.10 -5.43 2.84
C ALA A 122 -0.13 -5.32 4.35
N THR A 123 0.73 -5.98 5.14
CA THR A 123 0.74 -5.78 6.59
C THR A 123 0.88 -4.29 6.83
N PRO A 124 -0.05 -3.63 7.55
CA PRO A 124 0.01 -2.20 7.74
C PRO A 124 1.37 -1.83 8.35
N ARG A 125 2.23 -1.16 7.58
CA ARG A 125 3.46 -0.58 8.12
C ARG A 125 3.14 0.80 8.65
N GLU A 126 2.49 0.81 9.80
CA GLU A 126 2.39 2.00 10.64
C GLU A 126 2.74 1.60 12.08
N ARG A 127 3.38 2.54 12.77
CA ARG A 127 3.99 2.49 14.11
C ARG A 127 3.66 1.23 14.94
N PRO A 128 4.67 0.49 15.45
CA PRO A 128 4.45 -0.74 16.21
C PRO A 128 3.45 -0.51 17.33
N LEU A 129 2.57 -1.51 17.55
CA LEU A 129 1.59 -1.43 18.62
C LEU A 129 2.31 -1.13 19.94
N PRO A 130 1.71 -0.34 20.85
CA PRO A 130 2.27 -0.20 22.18
C PRO A 130 2.37 -1.63 22.75
N GLY A 131 3.56 -2.03 23.17
CA GLY A 131 3.89 -3.42 23.51
C GLY A 131 3.02 -4.01 24.63
N ARG A 132 3.46 -5.08 25.30
CA ARG A 132 2.60 -5.80 26.27
C ARG A 132 1.99 -4.92 27.37
N LEU A 133 2.68 -3.87 27.81
CA LEU A 133 2.11 -2.87 28.74
C LEU A 133 0.98 -2.06 28.11
N GLY A 134 1.11 -1.71 26.83
CA GLY A 134 0.07 -1.10 26.01
C GLY A 134 -1.19 -1.94 25.92
N ALA A 135 -1.05 -3.25 25.77
CA ALA A 135 -2.17 -4.18 25.63
C ALA A 135 -3.14 -4.14 26.82
N VAL A 136 -2.62 -3.88 28.02
CA VAL A 136 -3.38 -3.87 29.29
C VAL A 136 -4.12 -2.54 29.49
N LEU A 137 -3.59 -1.43 28.93
CA LEU A 137 -4.19 -0.10 29.09
C LEU A 137 -5.63 -0.07 28.55
N PRO A 138 -6.59 0.53 29.27
CA PRO A 138 -7.93 0.81 28.75
C PRO A 138 -7.90 1.38 27.34
N ASP A 139 -8.69 0.84 26.42
CA ASP A 139 -8.58 1.24 25.01
C ASP A 139 -8.92 2.72 24.78
N ARG A 140 -9.69 3.34 25.68
CA ARG A 140 -9.94 4.79 25.65
C ARG A 140 -8.66 5.59 25.77
N LEU A 141 -7.68 5.10 26.52
CA LEU A 141 -6.39 5.77 26.63
C LEU A 141 -5.62 5.72 25.31
N HIS A 142 -5.89 4.76 24.40
CA HIS A 142 -5.25 4.78 23.08
C HIS A 142 -5.73 5.93 22.18
N SER A 143 -6.82 6.63 22.51
CA SER A 143 -7.30 7.76 21.70
C SER A 143 -6.28 8.91 21.66
N TRP A 144 -5.41 9.05 22.66
CA TRP A 144 -4.29 10.01 22.65
C TRP A 144 -3.24 9.75 21.56
N ARG A 145 -3.29 8.56 20.94
CA ARG A 145 -2.37 8.03 19.93
C ARG A 145 -3.12 7.79 18.62
N ARG A 146 -4.33 8.35 18.48
CA ARG A 146 -5.08 8.36 17.24
C ARG A 146 -4.30 9.16 16.21
N ILE A 147 -3.41 8.46 15.52
CA ILE A 147 -2.56 8.95 14.43
C ILE A 147 -2.96 8.26 13.11
N GLY A 148 -3.77 7.19 13.20
CA GLY A 148 -4.27 6.46 12.04
C GLY A 148 -5.34 7.21 11.24
N GLN A 149 -5.65 6.66 10.07
CA GLN A 149 -6.63 7.21 9.13
C GLN A 149 -8.08 6.96 9.58
N PRO A 150 -8.93 8.00 9.64
CA PRO A 150 -10.31 7.88 10.14
C PRO A 150 -11.18 6.98 9.28
N GLU A 151 -10.87 6.82 7.98
CA GLU A 151 -11.56 5.89 7.10
C GLU A 151 -10.53 5.01 6.39
N VAL A 152 -10.71 3.70 6.49
CA VAL A 152 -9.88 2.71 5.79
C VAL A 152 -10.77 1.64 5.18
N ARG A 153 -10.20 0.85 4.29
CA ARG A 153 -10.86 -0.35 3.76
C ARG A 153 -11.09 -1.38 4.88
N PRO A 154 -12.25 -2.08 4.92
CA PRO A 154 -12.47 -3.21 5.81
C PRO A 154 -11.30 -4.22 5.89
N SER A 155 -10.67 -4.57 4.77
CA SER A 155 -9.50 -5.46 4.75
C SER A 155 -8.31 -4.89 5.53
N THR A 156 -8.02 -3.59 5.36
CA THR A 156 -6.98 -2.89 6.11
C THR A 156 -7.29 -2.85 7.61
N HIS A 157 -8.55 -2.53 7.97
CA HIS A 157 -8.98 -2.54 9.38
C HIS A 157 -8.81 -3.94 10.02
N LEU A 158 -9.19 -5.00 9.29
CA LEU A 158 -9.01 -6.37 9.73
C LEU A 158 -7.53 -6.75 9.85
N ALA A 159 -6.64 -6.23 9.00
CA ALA A 159 -5.21 -6.45 9.11
C ALA A 159 -4.62 -5.84 10.41
N HIS A 160 -5.11 -4.67 10.85
CA HIS A 160 -4.76 -4.15 12.17
C HIS A 160 -5.33 -5.00 13.31
N ALA A 161 -6.58 -5.47 13.18
CA ALA A 161 -7.18 -6.38 14.16
C ALA A 161 -6.37 -7.69 14.27
N ARG A 162 -5.89 -8.23 13.14
CA ARG A 162 -4.98 -9.38 13.09
C ARG A 162 -3.71 -9.12 13.91
N GLN A 163 -3.06 -7.98 13.67
CA GLN A 163 -1.83 -7.59 14.37
C GLN A 163 -2.06 -7.52 15.89
N ILE A 164 -3.18 -6.96 16.32
CA ILE A 164 -3.57 -6.90 17.74
C ILE A 164 -3.73 -8.31 18.32
N LEU A 165 -4.41 -9.22 17.61
CA LEU A 165 -4.57 -10.61 18.08
C LEU A 165 -3.23 -11.33 18.20
N THR A 166 -2.31 -11.12 17.26
CA THR A 166 -0.99 -11.78 17.26
C THR A 166 -0.07 -11.20 18.33
N GLU A 167 -0.01 -9.87 18.46
CA GLU A 167 0.94 -9.21 19.36
C GLU A 167 0.44 -9.12 20.80
N TRP A 168 -0.85 -8.87 21.01
CA TRP A 168 -1.43 -8.71 22.35
C TRP A 168 -2.09 -9.97 22.87
N GLY A 169 -2.32 -10.93 21.98
CA GLY A 169 -2.88 -12.24 22.29
C GLY A 169 -4.38 -12.29 22.07
N TRP A 170 -4.86 -13.52 21.90
CA TRP A 170 -6.27 -13.83 21.71
C TRP A 170 -6.90 -14.38 22.99
N GLN A 171 -8.21 -14.16 23.15
CA GLN A 171 -9.02 -14.80 24.18
C GLN A 171 -10.39 -15.28 23.66
N ASN A 172 -10.86 -16.39 24.23
CA ASN A 172 -12.21 -16.91 24.03
C ASN A 172 -13.11 -16.85 25.26
N THR A 173 -12.54 -16.75 26.46
CA THR A 173 -13.27 -16.80 27.73
C THR A 173 -12.62 -15.89 28.78
N PRO A 174 -13.41 -15.28 29.69
CA PRO A 174 -14.87 -15.14 29.66
C PRO A 174 -15.34 -14.16 28.56
N TYR A 175 -16.66 -14.00 28.36
CA TYR A 175 -17.25 -13.13 27.33
C TYR A 175 -16.97 -11.64 27.59
N ARG A 176 -15.77 -11.22 27.22
CA ARG A 176 -15.28 -9.85 27.32
C ARG A 176 -14.59 -9.49 26.00
N LEU A 177 -14.52 -8.19 25.71
CA LEU A 177 -13.69 -7.70 24.61
C LEU A 177 -12.20 -7.89 24.91
N ARG A 178 -11.86 -7.98 26.19
CA ARG A 178 -10.49 -8.00 26.71
C ARG A 178 -10.39 -8.67 28.09
N ASN A 179 -9.29 -9.37 28.39
CA ASN A 179 -8.95 -9.83 29.74
C ASN A 179 -7.95 -8.90 30.46
N ALA A 180 -7.66 -9.21 31.72
CA ALA A 180 -6.69 -8.49 32.52
C ALA A 180 -5.27 -8.44 31.91
N ARG A 181 -4.90 -9.41 31.06
CA ARG A 181 -3.60 -9.45 30.38
C ARG A 181 -3.56 -8.66 29.07
N GLY A 182 -4.69 -8.08 28.65
CA GLY A 182 -4.78 -7.38 27.38
C GLY A 182 -4.95 -8.29 26.15
N ALA A 183 -5.25 -9.58 26.31
CA ALA A 183 -5.66 -10.38 25.15
C ALA A 183 -7.07 -9.93 24.70
N ARG A 184 -7.33 -9.95 23.39
CA ARG A 184 -8.61 -9.52 22.79
C ARG A 184 -9.36 -10.70 22.19
N CYS A 185 -10.70 -10.65 22.21
CA CYS A 185 -11.48 -11.49 21.30
C CYS A 185 -11.49 -10.85 19.90
N VAL A 186 -12.02 -11.54 18.88
CA VAL A 186 -12.09 -11.00 17.50
C VAL A 186 -12.78 -9.62 17.45
N CYS A 187 -13.96 -9.47 18.08
CA CYS A 187 -14.64 -8.17 18.13
C CYS A 187 -13.84 -7.12 18.92
N GLY A 188 -13.17 -7.54 19.99
CA GLY A 188 -12.33 -6.66 20.80
C GLY A 188 -11.16 -6.10 20.01
N ALA A 189 -10.54 -6.92 19.15
CA ALA A 189 -9.43 -6.50 18.30
C ALA A 189 -9.85 -5.44 17.28
N MET A 190 -11.00 -5.62 16.61
CA MET A 190 -11.55 -4.60 15.69
C MET A 190 -11.85 -3.27 16.40
N LEU A 191 -12.49 -3.33 17.57
CA LEU A 191 -12.76 -2.13 18.37
C LEU A 191 -11.48 -1.44 18.85
N THR A 192 -10.46 -2.21 19.22
CA THR A 192 -9.15 -1.66 19.57
C THR A 192 -8.48 -1.01 18.35
N ALA A 193 -8.54 -1.61 17.16
CA ALA A 193 -8.02 -1.00 15.92
C ALA A 193 -8.68 0.35 15.63
N HIS A 194 -10.01 0.44 15.75
CA HIS A 194 -10.75 1.70 15.62
C HIS A 194 -10.29 2.74 16.65
N ARG A 195 -10.07 2.33 17.91
CA ARG A 195 -9.63 3.26 18.98
C ARG A 195 -8.20 3.76 18.80
N LEU A 196 -7.35 2.96 18.16
CA LEU A 196 -6.01 3.37 17.72
C LEU A 196 -6.05 4.31 16.51
N GLY A 197 -7.22 4.51 15.91
CA GLY A 197 -7.42 5.43 14.79
C GLY A 197 -7.49 4.77 13.43
N TYR A 198 -7.58 3.44 13.35
CA TYR A 198 -7.65 2.72 12.07
C TYR A 198 -9.10 2.47 11.68
N GLY A 199 -9.68 3.40 10.92
CA GLY A 199 -11.06 3.32 10.43
C GLY A 199 -12.11 3.82 11.43
N SER A 200 -13.31 4.05 10.91
CA SER A 200 -14.45 4.59 11.65
C SER A 200 -15.31 3.48 12.24
N ALA A 201 -16.36 3.85 12.99
CA ALA A 201 -17.38 2.89 13.42
C ALA A 201 -18.04 2.19 12.22
N ALA A 202 -18.29 2.91 11.12
CA ALA A 202 -18.81 2.33 9.89
C ALA A 202 -17.82 1.35 9.25
N THR A 203 -16.51 1.62 9.33
CA THR A 203 -15.49 0.64 8.91
C THR A 203 -15.54 -0.64 9.75
N VAL A 204 -15.72 -0.53 11.08
CA VAL A 204 -15.86 -1.68 11.99
C VAL A 204 -17.09 -2.52 11.63
N ASP A 205 -18.23 -1.89 11.39
CA ASP A 205 -19.47 -2.60 11.03
C ASP A 205 -19.33 -3.34 9.69
N ARG A 206 -18.74 -2.69 8.68
CA ARG A 206 -18.44 -3.32 7.38
C ARG A 206 -17.46 -4.49 7.52
N ALA A 207 -16.41 -4.34 8.31
CA ALA A 207 -15.46 -5.42 8.61
C ALA A 207 -16.14 -6.60 9.35
N GLY A 208 -17.04 -6.30 10.29
CA GLY A 208 -17.87 -7.29 10.98
C GLY A 208 -18.77 -8.07 10.01
N ALA A 209 -19.38 -7.39 9.04
CA ALA A 209 -20.19 -8.04 8.01
C ALA A 209 -19.38 -9.00 7.12
N TRP A 210 -18.14 -8.64 6.77
CA TRP A 210 -17.22 -9.54 6.07
C TRP A 210 -16.87 -10.77 6.90
N LEU A 211 -16.60 -10.62 8.21
CA LEU A 211 -16.36 -11.74 9.11
C LEU A 211 -17.57 -12.67 9.22
N ILE A 212 -18.78 -12.13 9.32
CA ILE A 212 -20.01 -12.93 9.31
C ILE A 212 -20.13 -13.69 7.99
N THR A 213 -19.84 -13.05 6.86
CA THR A 213 -19.89 -13.69 5.54
C THR A 213 -18.88 -14.85 5.44
N GLU A 214 -17.65 -14.65 5.91
CA GLU A 214 -16.63 -15.69 5.94
C GLU A 214 -17.06 -16.86 6.84
N LEU A 215 -17.53 -16.57 8.05
CA LEU A 215 -18.08 -17.58 8.96
C LEU A 215 -19.20 -18.40 8.34
N ARG A 216 -20.13 -17.76 7.64
CA ARG A 216 -21.22 -18.45 6.93
C ARG A 216 -20.68 -19.40 5.86
N SER A 217 -19.65 -18.99 5.13
CA SER A 217 -19.03 -19.84 4.12
C SER A 217 -18.30 -21.05 4.71
N GLN A 218 -17.86 -20.97 5.97
CA GLN A 218 -17.31 -22.09 6.74
C GLN A 218 -18.39 -22.92 7.46
N GLY A 219 -19.68 -22.69 7.15
CA GLY A 219 -20.81 -23.41 7.73
C GLY A 219 -21.26 -22.89 9.11
N TRP A 220 -20.71 -21.77 9.60
CA TRP A 220 -21.09 -21.25 10.92
C TRP A 220 -22.39 -20.43 10.89
N THR A 221 -23.34 -20.92 11.68
CA THR A 221 -24.68 -20.42 12.03
C THR A 221 -24.83 -19.02 12.63
N GLY A 222 -23.85 -18.65 13.44
CA GLY A 222 -24.03 -17.69 14.53
C GLY A 222 -23.30 -16.38 14.33
N LEU A 223 -23.30 -15.55 15.38
CA LEU A 223 -22.50 -14.34 15.44
C LEU A 223 -21.03 -14.65 15.75
N ILE A 224 -20.17 -13.66 15.57
CA ILE A 224 -18.72 -13.73 15.85
C ILE A 224 -18.46 -14.08 17.33
N GLY A 225 -19.24 -13.50 18.25
CA GLY A 225 -19.10 -13.72 19.69
C GLY A 225 -19.22 -15.19 20.08
N PRO A 226 -20.34 -15.88 19.76
CA PRO A 226 -20.52 -17.33 19.91
C PRO A 226 -19.45 -18.17 19.22
N TRP A 227 -19.03 -17.82 17.99
CA TRP A 227 -17.95 -18.53 17.31
C TRP A 227 -16.64 -18.46 18.10
N ASN A 228 -16.25 -17.27 18.52
CA ASN A 228 -14.99 -17.01 19.23
C ASN A 228 -14.88 -17.80 20.54
N ARG A 229 -16.01 -18.15 21.16
CA ARG A 229 -16.09 -18.88 22.44
C ARG A 229 -16.48 -20.34 22.30
N TYR A 230 -16.60 -20.85 21.07
CA TYR A 230 -16.91 -22.25 20.86
C TYR A 230 -15.80 -23.14 21.45
N PRO A 231 -16.13 -24.20 22.21
CA PRO A 231 -15.13 -25.09 22.80
C PRO A 231 -14.16 -25.64 21.75
N GLY A 232 -12.88 -25.71 22.10
CA GLY A 232 -11.83 -26.17 21.19
C GLY A 232 -11.29 -25.11 20.21
N ARG A 233 -11.85 -23.89 20.19
CA ARG A 233 -11.27 -22.79 19.41
C ARG A 233 -9.94 -22.34 19.98
N THR A 234 -9.01 -22.06 19.07
CA THR A 234 -7.64 -21.66 19.35
C THR A 234 -7.36 -20.23 18.85
N ALA A 235 -6.25 -19.66 19.30
CA ALA A 235 -5.75 -18.40 18.75
C ALA A 235 -5.43 -18.52 17.25
N ALA A 236 -4.94 -19.68 16.81
CA ALA A 236 -4.66 -19.96 15.41
C ALA A 236 -5.94 -19.92 14.57
N ASP A 237 -7.05 -20.49 15.06
CA ASP A 237 -8.34 -20.41 14.38
C ASP A 237 -8.81 -18.96 14.21
N ALA A 238 -8.66 -18.14 15.26
CA ALA A 238 -9.04 -16.73 15.22
C ALA A 238 -8.22 -15.92 14.21
N VAL A 239 -6.92 -16.16 14.15
CA VAL A 239 -6.05 -15.53 13.15
C VAL A 239 -6.37 -16.04 11.74
N ALA A 240 -6.59 -17.35 11.57
CA ALA A 240 -6.95 -17.94 10.28
C ALA A 240 -8.28 -17.40 9.74
N LEU A 241 -9.29 -17.23 10.60
CA LEU A 241 -10.56 -16.58 10.23
C LEU A 241 -10.32 -15.15 9.74
N ILE A 242 -9.51 -14.38 10.46
CA ILE A 242 -9.20 -12.99 10.08
C ILE A 242 -8.43 -12.95 8.76
N ASP A 243 -7.44 -13.81 8.56
CA ASP A 243 -6.66 -13.90 7.32
C ASP A 243 -7.54 -14.25 6.12
N ALA A 244 -8.40 -15.27 6.24
CA ALA A 244 -9.36 -15.62 5.19
C ALA A 244 -10.31 -14.45 4.87
N THR A 245 -10.78 -13.73 5.89
CA THR A 245 -11.67 -12.58 5.72
C THR A 245 -10.95 -11.41 5.05
N ILE A 246 -9.70 -11.12 5.43
CA ILE A 246 -8.86 -10.09 4.79
C ILE A 246 -8.71 -10.41 3.31
N SER A 247 -8.32 -11.64 2.96
CA SER A 247 -8.16 -12.06 1.56
C SER A 247 -9.47 -12.01 0.77
N ARG A 248 -10.61 -12.31 1.40
CA ARG A 248 -11.93 -12.17 0.75
C ARG A 248 -12.29 -10.71 0.49
N ALA A 249 -12.18 -9.85 1.51
CA ALA A 249 -12.52 -8.44 1.40
C ALA A 249 -11.61 -7.72 0.38
N ALA A 250 -10.30 -7.98 0.43
CA ALA A 250 -9.32 -7.39 -0.48
C ALA A 250 -9.60 -7.76 -1.95
N ARG A 251 -9.95 -9.02 -2.24
CA ARG A 251 -10.36 -9.45 -3.59
C ARG A 251 -11.62 -8.76 -4.09
N ALA A 252 -12.49 -8.30 -3.19
CA ALA A 252 -13.68 -7.52 -3.51
C ALA A 252 -13.41 -5.99 -3.55
N GLY A 253 -12.16 -5.56 -3.44
CA GLY A 253 -11.79 -4.14 -3.38
C GLY A 253 -12.18 -3.44 -2.08
N GLN A 254 -12.53 -4.20 -1.04
CA GLN A 254 -12.89 -3.74 0.30
C GLN A 254 -11.78 -4.02 1.30
#